data_AF-A0A2V7IN47-F1
#
_entry.id   AF-A0A2V7IN47-F1
#
_cell.length_a   1.000
_cell.length_b   1.000
_cell.length_c   1.000
_cell.angle_alpha   90.00
_cell.angle_beta   90.00
_cell.angle_gamma   90.00
#
_symmetry.space_group_name_H-M   'P 1'
#
loop_
_entity.id
_entity.type
_entity.pdbx_description
1 polymer ?
#
loop_
_entity_poly.entity_id
_entity_poly.type
_entity_poly.pdbx_seq_one_letter_code
_entity_poly.pdbx_strand_id
1 'polypeptide(L)'
;MTGVGPQQGDIQMNRKGFTLIELLIVVVIIGILAAIAIPKFANTKEKAYIASMKSDLRNMVTAEEAYFADSVKYSTNVQCANPAPAGSVAWCATTGNSLQANPTVGTGTQAGWTVAIKNLNTAKSCAIYVGAVTPVTPAALVLFWNSCGLPEVSHSAKNFAPNR
;
A
#
# COMPACT_ATOMS: atom_id res chain seq x y z
N MET A 1 -5.62 -66.40 55.99
CA MET A 1 -5.34 -65.00 56.37
C MET A 1 -5.04 -64.26 55.07
N THR A 2 -6.13 -63.98 54.34
CA THR A 2 -6.72 -62.63 54.16
C THR A 2 -5.97 -61.87 53.10
N GLY A 3 -6.50 -61.97 51.88
CA GLY A 3 -6.09 -61.17 50.74
C GLY A 3 -6.42 -59.69 50.94
N VAL A 4 -5.63 -58.86 50.26
CA VAL A 4 -5.91 -57.44 50.07
C VAL A 4 -5.48 -57.11 48.64
N GLY A 5 -6.45 -56.89 47.76
CA GLY A 5 -6.23 -56.30 46.44
C GLY A 5 -6.07 -54.78 46.56
N PRO A 6 -5.33 -54.13 45.65
CA PRO A 6 -5.12 -52.69 45.69
C PRO A 6 -6.44 -51.94 45.44
N GLN A 7 -6.74 -50.98 46.30
CA GLN A 7 -7.88 -50.07 46.17
C GLN A 7 -7.56 -49.07 45.05
N GLN A 8 -8.10 -49.31 43.85
CA GLN A 8 -8.04 -48.38 42.74
C GLN A 8 -8.97 -47.20 43.08
N GLY A 9 -8.40 -46.05 43.43
CA GLY A 9 -9.16 -44.83 43.66
C GLY A 9 -9.77 -44.34 42.36
N ASP A 10 -11.09 -44.47 42.22
CA ASP A 10 -11.84 -43.98 41.08
C ASP A 10 -11.80 -42.44 41.05
N ILE A 11 -11.04 -41.88 40.10
CA ILE A 11 -11.09 -40.45 39.81
C ILE A 11 -12.45 -40.15 39.18
N GLN A 12 -13.42 -39.73 40.01
CA GLN A 12 -14.70 -39.20 39.53
C GLN A 12 -14.44 -37.91 38.75
N MET A 13 -14.28 -38.06 37.43
CA MET A 13 -14.29 -36.94 36.50
C MET A 13 -15.70 -36.35 36.48
N ASN A 14 -15.91 -35.23 37.17
CA ASN A 14 -17.12 -34.45 37.12
C ASN A 14 -17.33 -33.93 35.69
N ARG A 15 -18.08 -34.66 34.87
CA ARG A 15 -18.44 -34.27 33.51
C ARG A 15 -19.51 -33.17 33.57
N LYS A 16 -19.07 -31.92 33.76
CA LYS A 16 -19.92 -30.75 33.50
C LYS A 16 -20.15 -30.66 31.99
N GLY A 17 -21.33 -31.04 31.54
CA GLY A 17 -21.75 -30.89 30.15
C GLY A 17 -22.06 -29.41 29.86
N PHE A 18 -21.43 -28.85 28.82
CA PHE A 18 -21.86 -27.60 28.22
C PHE A 18 -23.29 -27.78 27.69
N THR A 19 -24.18 -26.84 27.99
CA THR A 19 -25.53 -26.92 27.43
C THR A 19 -25.50 -26.57 25.94
N LEU A 20 -26.30 -27.25 25.12
CA LEU A 20 -26.43 -26.93 23.69
C LEU A 20 -26.88 -25.49 23.46
N ILE A 21 -27.65 -24.92 24.38
CA ILE A 21 -28.13 -23.54 24.31
C ILE A 21 -27.02 -22.52 24.58
N GLU A 22 -26.07 -22.81 25.46
CA GLU A 22 -24.89 -21.96 25.69
C GLU A 22 -24.02 -21.86 24.44
N LEU A 23 -23.85 -22.97 23.71
CA LEU A 23 -23.10 -22.92 22.45
C LEU A 23 -23.90 -22.22 21.34
N LEU A 24 -25.23 -22.36 21.31
CA LEU A 24 -26.08 -21.71 20.33
C LEU A 24 -26.01 -20.18 20.43
N ILE A 25 -26.15 -19.62 21.64
CA ILE A 25 -26.11 -18.16 21.81
C ILE A 25 -24.73 -17.59 21.46
N VAL A 26 -23.65 -18.32 21.75
CA VAL A 26 -22.28 -17.89 21.43
C VAL A 26 -22.08 -17.80 19.92
N VAL A 27 -22.52 -18.81 19.15
CA VAL A 27 -22.37 -18.78 17.69
C VAL A 27 -23.21 -17.67 17.04
N VAL A 28 -24.36 -17.33 17.61
CA VAL A 28 -25.18 -16.20 17.17
C VAL A 28 -24.46 -14.86 17.40
N ILE A 29 -23.88 -14.67 18.58
CA ILE A 29 -23.18 -13.41 18.91
C ILE A 29 -21.93 -13.23 18.02
N ILE A 30 -21.09 -14.26 17.87
CA ILE A 30 -19.92 -14.17 16.97
C ILE A 30 -20.34 -13.96 15.51
N GLY A 31 -21.48 -14.51 15.08
CA GLY A 31 -22.04 -14.29 13.74
C GLY A 31 -22.38 -12.83 13.48
N ILE A 32 -23.04 -12.15 14.45
CA ILE A 32 -23.38 -10.73 14.35
C ILE A 32 -22.11 -9.87 14.32
N LEU A 33 -21.15 -10.14 15.19
CA LEU A 33 -19.89 -9.40 15.24
C LEU A 33 -19.08 -9.56 13.94
N ALA A 34 -19.00 -10.78 13.41
CA ALA A 34 -18.29 -11.07 12.16
C ALA A 34 -18.92 -10.35 10.96
N ALA A 35 -20.26 -10.30 10.88
CA ALA A 35 -20.97 -9.65 9.79
C ALA A 35 -20.63 -8.16 9.66
N ILE A 36 -20.41 -7.45 10.78
CA ILE A 36 -20.01 -6.02 10.77
C ILE A 36 -18.50 -5.87 10.59
N ALA A 37 -17.71 -6.74 11.22
CA ALA A 37 -16.25 -6.63 11.26
C ALA A 37 -15.60 -6.91 9.90
N ILE A 38 -16.05 -7.94 9.17
CA ILE A 38 -15.45 -8.38 7.90
C ILE A 38 -15.44 -7.25 6.83
N PRO A 39 -16.57 -6.60 6.49
CA PRO A 39 -16.56 -5.54 5.48
C PRO A 39 -15.76 -4.31 5.93
N LYS A 40 -15.78 -3.96 7.22
CA LYS A 40 -15.00 -2.86 7.77
C LYS A 40 -13.50 -3.11 7.67
N PHE A 41 -13.07 -4.34 7.96
CA PHE A 41 -11.66 -4.73 7.91
C PHE A 41 -11.11 -4.72 6.48
N ALA A 42 -11.88 -5.21 5.50
CA ALA A 42 -11.49 -5.18 4.09
C ALA A 42 -11.24 -3.74 3.59
N ASN A 43 -12.16 -2.82 3.89
CA ASN A 43 -12.01 -1.40 3.54
C ASN A 43 -10.82 -0.73 4.24
N THR A 44 -10.54 -1.11 5.50
CA THR A 44 -9.40 -0.56 6.26
C THR A 44 -8.07 -1.03 5.68
N LYS A 45 -7.98 -2.29 5.26
CA LYS A 45 -6.80 -2.83 4.57
C LYS A 45 -6.54 -2.12 3.25
N GLU A 46 -7.58 -1.92 2.44
CA GLU A 46 -7.43 -1.22 1.15
C GLU A 46 -6.91 0.21 1.35
N LYS A 47 -7.43 0.94 2.34
CA LYS A 47 -6.93 2.28 2.70
C LYS A 47 -5.47 2.25 3.16
N ALA A 48 -5.05 1.21 3.89
CA ALA A 48 -3.66 1.04 4.31
C ALA A 48 -2.72 0.80 3.12
N TYR A 49 -3.14 0.01 2.12
CA TYR A 49 -2.37 -0.19 0.89
C TYR A 49 -2.24 1.12 0.09
N ILE A 50 -3.33 1.89 -0.04
CA ILE A 50 -3.30 3.20 -0.70
C ILE A 50 -2.37 4.18 0.04
N ALA A 51 -2.44 4.21 1.38
CA ALA A 51 -1.57 5.05 2.19
C ALA A 51 -0.08 4.68 2.05
N SER A 52 0.22 3.38 1.99
CA SER A 52 1.58 2.87 1.73
C SER A 52 2.09 3.34 0.37
N MET A 53 1.32 3.13 -0.71
CA MET A 53 1.69 3.61 -2.05
C MET A 53 1.88 5.12 -2.10
N LYS A 54 1.03 5.89 -1.40
CA LYS A 54 1.16 7.35 -1.27
C LYS A 54 2.45 7.78 -0.58
N SER A 55 2.86 7.08 0.47
CA SER A 55 4.13 7.33 1.16
C SER A 55 5.32 7.07 0.24
N ASP A 56 5.29 5.93 -0.45
CA ASP A 56 6.31 5.51 -1.40
C ASP A 56 6.48 6.51 -2.55
N LEU A 57 5.39 7.03 -3.12
CA LEU A 57 5.43 8.07 -4.15
C LEU A 57 6.00 9.40 -3.63
N ARG A 58 5.73 9.79 -2.38
CA ARG A 58 6.32 11.00 -1.77
C ARG A 58 7.82 10.86 -1.56
N ASN A 59 8.25 9.68 -1.13
CA ASN A 59 9.67 9.36 -1.02
C ASN A 59 10.36 9.37 -2.39
N MET A 60 9.65 8.91 -3.45
CA MET A 60 10.15 9.00 -4.82
C MET A 60 10.37 10.46 -5.24
N VAL A 61 9.40 11.34 -4.99
CA VAL A 61 9.57 12.77 -5.28
C VAL A 61 10.80 13.32 -4.60
N THR A 62 10.98 13.04 -3.31
CA THR A 62 12.15 13.51 -2.56
C THR A 62 13.46 13.00 -3.17
N ALA A 63 13.49 11.75 -3.65
CA ALA A 63 14.67 11.14 -4.25
C ALA A 63 14.98 11.71 -5.66
N GLU A 64 13.96 11.92 -6.50
CA GLU A 64 14.11 12.56 -7.81
C GLU A 64 14.52 14.03 -7.69
N GLU A 65 13.96 14.79 -6.75
CA GLU A 65 14.37 16.19 -6.51
C GLU A 65 15.82 16.29 -6.01
N ALA A 66 16.25 15.36 -5.14
CA ALA A 66 17.64 15.29 -4.71
C ALA A 66 18.58 15.00 -5.89
N TYR A 67 18.21 14.05 -6.76
CA TYR A 67 18.98 13.73 -7.96
C TYR A 67 18.99 14.88 -8.98
N PHE A 68 17.89 15.62 -9.11
CA PHE A 68 17.81 16.81 -9.95
C PHE A 68 18.74 17.93 -9.44
N ALA A 69 18.84 18.11 -8.13
CA ALA A 69 19.75 19.11 -7.54
C ALA A 69 21.22 18.85 -7.92
N ASP A 70 21.62 17.59 -8.04
CA ASP A 70 23.00 17.20 -8.37
C ASP A 70 23.27 17.13 -9.89
N SER A 71 22.27 16.74 -10.69
CA SER A 71 22.46 16.39 -12.10
C SER A 71 21.71 17.27 -13.10
N VAL A 72 20.89 18.21 -12.62
CA VAL A 72 20.03 19.12 -13.41
C VAL A 72 19.08 18.39 -14.36
N LYS A 73 18.77 17.13 -14.06
CA LYS A 73 17.82 16.29 -14.80
C LYS A 73 17.19 15.24 -13.87
N TYR A 74 15.98 14.80 -14.21
CA TYR A 74 15.36 13.66 -13.56
C TYR A 74 15.90 12.35 -14.14
N SER A 75 15.81 11.26 -13.37
CA SER A 75 16.20 9.94 -13.85
C SER A 75 15.02 9.14 -14.38
N THR A 76 15.28 8.31 -15.39
CA THR A 76 14.37 7.25 -15.83
C THR A 76 14.69 5.92 -15.16
N ASN A 77 15.68 5.88 -14.27
CA ASN A 77 16.13 4.65 -13.63
C ASN A 77 16.11 4.80 -12.12
N VAL A 78 15.37 3.91 -11.47
CA VAL A 78 15.26 3.84 -10.03
C VAL A 78 15.76 2.48 -9.58
N GLN A 79 16.62 2.45 -8.56
CA GLN A 79 17.19 1.23 -8.02
C GLN A 79 17.12 1.25 -6.49
N CYS A 80 16.79 0.11 -5.90
CA CYS A 80 16.88 -0.08 -4.46
C CYS A 80 18.33 -0.41 -4.08
N ALA A 81 19.19 0.61 -4.09
CA ALA A 81 20.60 0.51 -3.72
C ALA A 81 21.05 1.80 -3.04
N ASN A 82 21.92 1.69 -2.03
CA ASN A 82 22.52 2.84 -1.36
C ASN A 82 24.04 2.64 -1.23
N PRO A 83 24.88 3.44 -1.92
CA PRO A 83 24.48 4.48 -2.87
C PRO A 83 23.86 3.89 -4.15
N ALA A 84 23.05 4.69 -4.84
CA ALA A 84 22.54 4.31 -6.16
C ALA A 84 23.69 4.22 -7.17
N PRO A 85 23.65 3.30 -8.14
CA PRO A 85 24.51 3.34 -9.31
C PRO A 85 24.42 4.70 -10.03
N ALA A 86 25.52 5.10 -10.67
CA ALA A 86 25.56 6.34 -11.45
C ALA A 86 24.43 6.40 -12.48
N GLY A 87 23.73 7.53 -12.53
CA GLY A 87 22.58 7.72 -13.43
C GLY A 87 21.25 7.19 -12.91
N SER A 88 21.19 6.66 -11.68
CA SER A 88 19.95 6.14 -11.07
C SER A 88 19.62 6.81 -9.75
N VAL A 89 18.34 6.77 -9.40
CA VAL A 89 17.80 7.28 -8.13
C VAL A 89 17.72 6.14 -7.12
N ALA A 90 18.25 6.36 -5.92
CA ALA A 90 18.13 5.42 -4.79
C ALA A 90 16.71 5.46 -4.24
N TRP A 91 15.91 4.45 -4.55
CA TRP A 91 14.57 4.32 -3.98
C TRP A 91 14.16 2.85 -3.90
N CYS A 92 13.52 2.51 -2.77
CA CYS A 92 13.05 1.18 -2.46
C CYS A 92 11.55 1.24 -2.20
N ALA A 93 10.78 0.37 -2.86
CA ALA A 93 9.37 0.23 -2.58
C ALA A 93 9.15 -0.44 -1.21
N THR A 94 8.11 -0.04 -0.50
CA THR A 94 7.63 -0.76 0.68
C THR A 94 7.17 -2.17 0.27
N THR A 95 7.34 -3.16 1.15
CA THR A 95 6.92 -4.55 0.88
C THR A 95 5.46 -4.61 0.42
N GLY A 96 5.23 -5.31 -0.69
CA GLY A 96 3.92 -5.43 -1.31
C GLY A 96 3.59 -4.32 -2.32
N ASN A 97 4.39 -3.26 -2.39
CA ASN A 97 4.32 -2.27 -3.46
C ASN A 97 5.35 -2.59 -4.56
N SER A 98 5.05 -2.20 -5.79
CA SER A 98 5.96 -2.33 -6.93
C SER A 98 5.73 -1.20 -7.91
N LEU A 99 6.80 -0.72 -8.55
CA LEU A 99 6.68 0.14 -9.72
C LEU A 99 5.94 -0.62 -10.83
N GLN A 100 4.99 0.06 -11.48
CA GLN A 100 4.34 -0.50 -12.67
C GLN A 100 5.29 -0.42 -13.88
N ALA A 101 6.11 0.63 -13.92
CA ALA A 101 7.23 0.84 -14.83
C ALA A 101 8.22 1.81 -14.18
N ASN A 102 9.44 1.87 -14.69
CA ASN A 102 10.38 2.92 -14.34
C ASN A 102 9.81 4.32 -14.65
N PRO A 103 10.29 5.40 -13.99
CA PRO A 103 9.83 6.74 -14.27
C PRO A 103 10.01 7.14 -15.73
N THR A 104 9.00 7.81 -16.28
CA THR A 104 9.07 8.45 -17.58
C THR A 104 9.43 9.91 -17.38
N VAL A 105 10.51 10.36 -18.01
CA VAL A 105 10.96 11.76 -17.97
C VAL A 105 10.63 12.43 -19.31
N GLY A 106 10.00 13.60 -19.24
CA GLY A 106 9.74 14.45 -20.39
C GLY A 106 10.67 15.66 -20.40
N THR A 107 10.87 16.25 -21.58
CA THR A 107 11.72 17.42 -21.82
C THR A 107 10.97 18.50 -22.60
N GLY A 108 11.48 19.73 -22.62
CA GLY A 108 10.88 20.83 -23.38
C GLY A 108 9.48 21.18 -22.87
N THR A 109 8.48 21.20 -23.76
CA THR A 109 7.09 21.51 -23.40
C THR A 109 6.44 20.48 -22.48
N GLN A 110 7.02 19.28 -22.37
CA GLN A 110 6.61 18.22 -21.46
C GLN A 110 7.63 18.00 -20.32
N ALA A 111 8.42 19.03 -19.97
CA ALA A 111 9.44 18.92 -18.93
C ALA A 111 8.85 18.44 -17.59
N GLY A 112 9.43 17.37 -17.04
CA GLY A 112 8.91 16.75 -15.83
C GLY A 112 9.16 15.25 -15.79
N TRP A 113 8.57 14.57 -14.81
CA TRP A 113 8.63 13.12 -14.71
C TRP A 113 7.37 12.54 -14.08
N THR A 114 7.07 11.28 -14.39
CA THR A 114 5.88 10.60 -13.90
C THR A 114 6.16 9.12 -13.65
N VAL A 115 5.49 8.54 -12.66
CA VAL A 115 5.61 7.13 -12.32
C VAL A 115 4.30 6.62 -11.72
N ALA A 116 4.05 5.32 -11.90
CA ALA A 116 2.94 4.62 -11.27
C ALA A 116 3.44 3.47 -10.38
N ILE A 117 2.76 3.29 -9.25
CA ILE A 117 2.96 2.20 -8.28
C ILE A 117 1.66 1.42 -8.15
N LYS A 118 1.79 0.10 -8.04
CA LYS A 118 0.71 -0.81 -7.67
C LYS A 118 1.06 -1.54 -6.38
N ASN A 119 0.05 -1.95 -5.62
CA ASN A 119 0.23 -2.89 -4.50
C ASN A 119 -0.29 -4.27 -4.92
N LEU A 120 0.44 -5.33 -4.61
CA LEU A 120 0.15 -6.71 -5.01
C LEU A 120 -1.16 -7.26 -4.41
N ASN A 121 -1.68 -6.63 -3.36
CA ASN A 121 -2.87 -7.07 -2.63
C ASN A 121 -4.12 -6.25 -2.98
N THR A 122 -4.05 -5.38 -3.99
CA THR A 122 -5.20 -4.59 -4.47
C THR A 122 -5.13 -4.39 -5.98
N ALA A 123 -6.29 -4.22 -6.61
CA ALA A 123 -6.38 -3.84 -8.02
C ALA A 123 -6.16 -2.33 -8.26
N LYS A 124 -5.97 -1.55 -7.19
CA LYS A 124 -5.73 -0.11 -7.26
C LYS A 124 -4.25 0.19 -7.55
N SER A 125 -4.03 1.19 -8.40
CA SER A 125 -2.71 1.79 -8.65
C SER A 125 -2.73 3.28 -8.33
N CYS A 126 -1.59 3.80 -7.88
CA CYS A 126 -1.36 5.22 -7.69
C CYS A 126 -0.36 5.74 -8.71
N ALA A 127 -0.53 6.96 -9.19
CA ALA A 127 0.46 7.62 -10.01
C ALA A 127 0.76 9.02 -9.47
N ILE A 128 1.97 9.50 -9.74
CA ILE A 128 2.38 10.87 -9.50
C ILE A 128 3.05 11.42 -10.76
N TYR A 129 2.93 12.72 -10.96
CA TYR A 129 3.66 13.44 -11.99
C TYR A 129 4.11 14.79 -11.44
N VAL A 130 5.25 15.26 -11.91
CA VAL A 130 5.82 16.58 -11.60
C VAL A 130 6.12 17.27 -12.92
N GLY A 131 5.76 18.55 -13.03
CA GLY A 131 5.92 19.32 -14.26
C GLY A 131 4.80 19.10 -15.28
N ALA A 132 5.14 19.25 -16.56
CA ALA A 132 4.21 19.21 -17.69
C ALA A 132 4.23 17.86 -18.45
N VAL A 133 4.87 16.83 -17.90
CA VAL A 133 4.90 15.50 -18.50
C VAL A 133 3.50 14.89 -18.58
N THR A 134 3.24 14.10 -19.61
CA THR A 134 2.00 13.34 -19.72
C THR A 134 1.92 12.29 -18.61
N PRO A 135 0.89 12.32 -17.74
CA PRO A 135 0.77 11.37 -16.65
C PRO A 135 0.61 9.93 -17.16
N VAL A 136 1.30 8.96 -16.56
CA VAL A 136 1.18 7.54 -16.93
C VAL A 136 -0.13 6.91 -16.43
N THR A 137 -0.64 5.94 -17.20
CA THR A 137 -1.91 5.26 -16.90
C THR A 137 -1.90 4.51 -15.55
N PRO A 138 -2.99 4.55 -14.78
CA PRO A 138 -4.36 4.86 -15.21
C PRO A 138 -4.74 6.34 -15.13
N ALA A 139 -3.84 7.29 -15.38
CA ALA A 139 -4.20 8.65 -15.79
C ALA A 139 -4.80 8.74 -17.22
N ALA A 140 -5.68 7.80 -17.61
CA ALA A 140 -6.35 7.88 -18.90
C ALA A 140 -7.49 8.92 -18.84
N LEU A 141 -7.34 9.96 -19.65
CA LEU A 141 -8.41 10.68 -20.33
C LEU A 141 -9.48 11.33 -19.42
N VAL A 142 -9.28 12.62 -19.10
CA VAL A 142 -10.37 13.59 -18.88
C VAL A 142 -11.46 13.15 -17.88
N LEU A 143 -11.13 12.63 -16.71
CA LEU A 143 -11.95 12.80 -15.49
C LEU A 143 -11.06 12.57 -14.26
N PHE A 144 -10.88 13.63 -13.47
CA PHE A 144 -10.16 13.68 -12.20
C PHE A 144 -10.73 12.70 -11.16
N TRP A 145 -10.49 11.39 -11.29
CA TRP A 145 -10.77 10.44 -10.23
C TRP A 145 -9.52 9.68 -9.82
N ASN A 146 -8.93 10.20 -8.75
CA ASN A 146 -7.70 9.72 -8.17
C ASN A 146 -7.97 8.41 -7.41
N SER A 147 -7.58 7.28 -8.00
CA SER A 147 -7.65 5.96 -7.34
C SER A 147 -6.90 5.90 -6.00
N CYS A 148 -6.07 6.91 -5.69
CA CYS A 148 -5.34 7.01 -4.43
C CYS A 148 -5.60 8.26 -3.58
N GLY A 149 -6.54 9.13 -3.98
CA GLY A 149 -6.86 10.34 -3.20
C GLY A 149 -5.62 11.18 -2.84
N LEU A 150 -4.60 11.20 -3.72
CA LEU A 150 -3.49 12.13 -3.59
C LEU A 150 -4.07 13.54 -3.83
N PRO A 151 -3.79 14.54 -2.98
CA PRO A 151 -3.91 15.91 -3.47
C PRO A 151 -3.06 15.97 -4.73
N GLU A 152 -3.61 16.52 -5.80
CA GLU A 152 -2.84 16.81 -7.00
C GLU A 152 -1.60 17.58 -6.55
N VAL A 153 -0.46 16.90 -6.52
CA VAL A 153 0.85 17.51 -6.31
C VAL A 153 1.25 18.14 -7.63
N SER A 154 0.37 19.02 -8.12
CA SER A 154 0.70 20.18 -8.90
C SER A 154 1.56 21.05 -7.99
N HIS A 155 2.84 20.68 -7.83
CA HIS A 155 3.84 21.69 -7.56
C HIS A 155 3.88 22.59 -8.79
N SER A 156 3.00 23.59 -8.77
CA SER A 156 3.11 24.84 -9.52
C SER A 156 3.62 24.72 -10.95
N ALA A 157 2.87 24.04 -11.82
CA ALA A 157 2.91 24.31 -13.27
C ALA A 157 2.22 25.64 -13.62
N LYS A 158 2.21 26.64 -12.72
CA LYS A 158 1.57 27.95 -12.95
C LYS A 158 2.51 29.06 -13.42
N ASN A 159 3.83 28.85 -13.49
CA ASN A 159 4.78 29.95 -13.78
C ASN A 159 5.90 29.63 -14.80
N PHE A 160 5.67 28.75 -15.77
CA PHE A 160 6.58 28.67 -16.93
C PHE A 160 5.81 28.68 -18.24
N ALA A 161 5.06 29.77 -18.46
CA ALA A 161 4.84 30.26 -19.81
C ALA A 161 6.15 30.92 -20.27
N PRO A 162 6.73 30.55 -21.43
CA PRO A 162 7.81 31.33 -22.01
C PRO A 162 7.24 32.68 -22.43
N ASN A 163 7.49 33.72 -21.63
CA ASN A 163 7.27 35.08 -22.05
C ASN A 163 8.57 35.60 -22.70
N ARG A 164 8.84 35.12 -23.92
CA ARG A 164 9.55 35.77 -25.04
C ARG A 164 9.86 34.76 -26.13
#